data_AF-A0A8B8CQX5-F1
#
_entry.id   AF-A0A8B8CQX5-F1
#
_cell.length_a   1.000
_cell.length_b   1.000
_cell.length_c   1.000
_cell.angle_alpha   90.00
_cell.angle_beta   90.00
_cell.angle_gamma   90.00
#
_symmetry.space_group_name_H-M   'P 1'
#
loop_
_entity.id
_entity.type
_entity.pdbx_description
1 polymer ?
#
loop_
_entity_poly.entity_id
_entity_poly.type
_entity_poly.pdbx_seq_one_letter_code
_entity_poly.pdbx_strand_id
1 'polypeptide(L)'
;MFRSCYKETVFICTLYVLAMGTTHRVSDCPRDKVEWGQASHRLNCSHDVWNTTNKYHCLPAANLTTLLEFCYKRPRAQVDEGLCMVFIEQKNILHYYRCSKFEEGCPNTRYDSDEMYKFPACFEIEPTERCYLAEAQCQPTTRQVTGLLDTTLSTLVNESSRSTTAYTNDKGFNPLPVIYVILLIGVASAFVFWMNRRKQRKHSGFQGGKMSFLLQ
;
A
#
# COMPACT_ATOMS: atom_id res chain seq x y z
N MET A 1 -30.06 21.04 11.87
CA MET A 1 -29.85 19.58 11.83
C MET A 1 -28.89 19.20 10.69
N PHE A 2 -27.73 19.87 10.56
CA PHE A 2 -26.76 19.65 9.46
C PHE A 2 -25.30 19.58 9.94
N ARG A 3 -25.09 19.42 11.25
CA ARG A 3 -23.74 19.40 11.86
C ARG A 3 -23.20 18.00 12.15
N SER A 4 -24.00 16.96 11.89
CA SER A 4 -23.64 15.56 12.16
C SER A 4 -23.06 14.80 10.96
N CYS A 5 -23.39 15.15 9.71
CA CYS A 5 -22.89 14.35 8.57
C CYS A 5 -21.38 14.47 8.34
N TYR A 6 -20.77 15.65 8.46
CA TYR A 6 -19.36 15.80 8.08
C TYR A 6 -18.37 15.15 9.07
N LYS A 7 -18.68 15.16 10.37
CA LYS A 7 -17.85 14.50 11.38
C LYS A 7 -17.90 12.98 11.28
N GLU A 8 -19.09 12.43 11.03
CA GLU A 8 -19.30 11.00 10.78
C GLU A 8 -18.59 10.57 9.50
N THR A 9 -18.70 11.29 8.38
CA THR A 9 -18.04 10.93 7.11
C THR A 9 -16.52 10.98 7.21
N VAL A 10 -15.93 11.96 7.92
CA VAL A 10 -14.47 12.03 8.11
C VAL A 10 -13.98 10.93 9.05
N PHE A 11 -14.69 10.65 10.15
CA PHE A 11 -14.37 9.52 11.03
C PHE A 11 -14.51 8.17 10.34
N ILE A 12 -15.55 8.01 9.51
CA ILE A 12 -15.75 6.80 8.70
C ILE A 12 -14.64 6.69 7.66
N CYS A 13 -14.24 7.77 6.98
CA CYS A 13 -13.10 7.75 6.05
C CYS A 13 -11.78 7.40 6.74
N THR A 14 -11.49 7.96 7.91
CA THR A 14 -10.27 7.59 8.66
C THR A 14 -10.34 6.16 9.16
N LEU A 15 -11.50 5.68 9.64
CA LEU A 15 -11.71 4.28 10.01
C LEU A 15 -11.61 3.33 8.79
N TYR A 16 -12.09 3.73 7.61
CA TYR A 16 -11.98 2.95 6.37
C TYR A 16 -10.52 2.85 5.90
N VAL A 17 -9.76 3.94 6.00
CA VAL A 17 -8.32 3.97 5.70
C VAL A 17 -7.54 3.10 6.68
N LEU A 18 -7.94 3.06 7.96
CA LEU A 18 -7.34 2.18 8.98
C LEU A 18 -7.78 0.71 8.84
N ALA A 19 -8.91 0.43 8.19
CA ALA A 19 -9.44 -0.91 8.00
C ALA A 19 -8.75 -1.68 6.86
N MET A 20 -8.15 -0.99 5.89
CA MET A 20 -7.32 -1.63 4.87
C MET A 20 -6.00 -2.09 5.50
N GLY A 21 -5.62 -3.36 5.29
CA GLY A 21 -4.32 -3.86 5.75
C GLY A 21 -3.19 -3.04 5.13
N THR A 22 -2.16 -2.73 5.90
CA THR A 22 -0.95 -2.08 5.38
C THR A 22 -0.31 -3.04 4.39
N THR A 23 -0.34 -2.67 3.11
CA THR A 23 0.31 -3.42 2.02
C THR A 23 1.56 -2.66 1.62
N HIS A 24 2.69 -3.36 1.55
CA HIS A 24 3.99 -2.77 1.23
C HIS A 24 4.52 -3.38 -0.06
N ARG A 25 5.10 -2.55 -0.92
CA ARG A 25 5.80 -3.03 -2.12
C ARG A 25 7.18 -3.52 -1.74
N VAL A 26 7.57 -4.67 -2.30
CA VAL A 26 8.90 -5.27 -2.09
C VAL A 26 9.50 -5.64 -3.44
N SER A 27 10.83 -5.75 -3.48
CA SER A 27 11.55 -6.27 -4.64
C SER A 27 11.47 -7.79 -4.72
N ASP A 28 11.49 -8.45 -3.56
CA ASP A 28 11.61 -9.90 -3.44
C ASP A 28 10.69 -10.43 -2.34
N CYS A 29 10.15 -11.63 -2.55
CA CYS A 29 9.43 -12.37 -1.54
C CYS A 29 10.34 -13.40 -0.84
N PRO A 30 10.02 -13.77 0.41
CA PRO A 30 10.74 -14.81 1.13
C PRO A 30 10.79 -16.14 0.35
N ARG A 31 11.97 -16.75 0.29
CA ARG A 31 12.22 -18.00 -0.45
C ARG A 31 12.21 -19.25 0.43
N ASP A 32 12.17 -19.05 1.75
CA ASP A 32 12.10 -20.14 2.71
C ASP A 32 11.32 -19.77 3.97
N LYS A 33 11.12 -20.76 4.84
CA LYS A 33 10.35 -20.61 6.09
C LYS A 33 11.00 -19.64 7.09
N VAL A 34 12.33 -19.54 7.08
CA VAL A 34 13.08 -18.67 7.99
C VAL A 34 12.89 -17.21 7.57
N GLU A 35 13.13 -16.89 6.30
CA GLU A 35 12.87 -15.57 5.74
C GLU A 35 11.41 -15.17 5.88
N TRP A 36 10.49 -16.10 5.63
CA TRP A 36 9.06 -15.88 5.79
C TRP A 36 8.72 -15.53 7.25
N GLY A 37 9.31 -16.25 8.20
CA GLY A 37 9.15 -15.97 9.63
C GLY A 37 9.70 -14.61 10.02
N GLN A 38 10.86 -14.21 9.51
CA GLN A 38 11.44 -12.90 9.77
C GLN A 38 10.58 -11.76 9.19
N ALA A 39 10.09 -11.92 7.97
CA ALA A 39 9.23 -10.92 7.32
C ALA A 39 7.86 -10.80 8.02
N SER A 40 7.26 -11.93 8.41
CA SER A 40 6.05 -11.97 9.24
C SER A 40 6.25 -11.23 10.56
N HIS A 41 7.38 -11.44 11.22
CA HIS A 41 7.70 -10.79 12.49
C HIS A 41 7.86 -9.28 12.32
N ARG A 42 8.57 -8.84 11.26
CA ARG A 42 8.76 -7.41 10.92
C ARG A 42 7.43 -6.67 10.73
N LEU A 43 6.41 -7.33 10.17
CA LEU A 43 5.07 -6.75 9.96
C LEU A 43 4.09 -7.00 11.12
N ASN A 44 4.51 -7.66 12.20
CA ASN A 44 3.64 -8.08 13.31
C ASN A 44 2.43 -8.92 12.86
N CYS A 45 2.62 -9.80 11.87
CA CYS A 45 1.60 -10.76 11.48
C CYS A 45 1.48 -11.90 12.51
N SER A 46 0.40 -12.67 12.45
CA SER A 46 0.14 -13.77 13.38
C SER A 46 1.06 -14.98 13.12
N HIS A 47 1.91 -15.29 14.10
CA HIS A 47 2.77 -16.47 14.08
C HIS A 47 2.12 -17.74 14.65
N ASP A 48 0.95 -17.60 15.29
CA ASP A 48 0.27 -18.71 15.92
C ASP A 48 -0.19 -19.74 14.89
N VAL A 49 0.23 -20.98 15.04
CA VAL A 49 -0.11 -22.11 14.17
C VAL A 49 -1.63 -22.35 14.14
N TRP A 50 -2.33 -22.07 15.24
CA TRP A 50 -3.78 -22.28 15.37
C TRP A 50 -4.60 -21.13 14.79
N ASN A 51 -4.00 -19.96 14.62
CA ASN A 51 -4.65 -18.81 14.04
C ASN A 51 -4.55 -18.88 12.51
N THR A 52 -5.67 -18.95 11.81
CA THR A 52 -5.71 -18.99 10.34
C THR A 52 -5.80 -17.60 9.72
N THR A 53 -5.94 -16.55 10.53
CA THR A 53 -6.11 -15.16 10.12
C THR A 53 -4.87 -14.32 10.42
N ASN A 54 -4.79 -13.15 9.80
CA ASN A 54 -3.68 -12.21 9.95
C ASN A 54 -2.32 -12.84 9.60
N LYS A 55 -2.28 -13.77 8.63
CA LYS A 55 -1.07 -14.47 8.20
C LYS A 55 -0.27 -13.65 7.21
N TYR A 56 1.05 -13.68 7.31
CA TYR A 56 1.92 -13.01 6.35
C TYR A 56 1.77 -13.61 4.96
N HIS A 57 1.63 -12.74 3.97
CA HIS A 57 1.64 -13.09 2.56
C HIS A 57 2.60 -12.15 1.83
N CYS A 58 3.33 -12.70 0.87
CA CYS A 58 4.05 -11.94 -0.12
C CYS A 58 3.65 -12.49 -1.49
N LEU A 59 2.96 -11.70 -2.29
CA LEU A 59 2.34 -12.13 -3.54
C LEU A 59 2.53 -11.07 -4.63
N PRO A 60 2.59 -11.49 -5.91
CA PRO A 60 2.49 -10.55 -7.00
C PRO A 60 1.11 -9.89 -7.04
N ALA A 61 1.09 -8.61 -7.39
CA ALA A 61 -0.14 -7.93 -7.78
C ALA A 61 -0.76 -8.63 -9.00
N ALA A 62 -2.08 -8.63 -9.13
CA ALA A 62 -2.78 -9.33 -10.21
C ALA A 62 -2.38 -8.88 -11.64
N ASN A 63 -1.80 -7.69 -11.77
CA ASN A 63 -1.25 -7.18 -13.03
C ASN A 63 0.23 -7.52 -13.26
N LEU A 64 0.84 -8.30 -12.36
CA LEU A 64 2.24 -8.74 -12.39
C LEU A 64 3.26 -7.59 -12.53
N THR A 65 2.97 -6.42 -11.97
CA THR A 65 3.90 -5.26 -12.01
C THR A 65 4.73 -5.07 -10.75
N THR A 66 4.37 -5.73 -9.65
CA THR A 66 5.02 -5.53 -8.35
C THR A 66 4.71 -6.68 -7.41
N LEU A 67 5.59 -6.90 -6.44
CA LEU A 67 5.36 -7.80 -5.32
C LEU A 67 4.87 -7.00 -4.11
N LEU A 68 3.94 -7.60 -3.38
CA LEU A 68 3.25 -6.97 -2.27
C LEU A 68 3.35 -7.87 -1.04
N GLU A 69 3.88 -7.34 0.05
CA GLU A 69 3.85 -7.97 1.36
C GLU A 69 2.79 -7.34 2.27
N PHE A 70 2.05 -8.18 3.00
CA PHE A 70 0.97 -7.75 3.89
C PHE A 70 0.57 -8.86 4.87
N CYS A 71 -0.11 -8.48 5.95
CA CYS A 71 -0.83 -9.45 6.79
C CYS A 71 -2.26 -9.63 6.26
N TYR A 72 -2.60 -10.85 5.83
CA TYR A 72 -3.91 -11.16 5.30
C TYR A 72 -4.92 -11.34 6.41
N LYS A 73 -5.84 -10.37 6.58
CA LYS A 73 -6.79 -10.33 7.70
C LYS A 73 -7.88 -11.41 7.65
N ARG A 74 -8.09 -12.06 6.50
CA ARG A 74 -9.08 -13.15 6.36
C ARG A 74 -8.42 -14.51 6.63
N PRO A 75 -9.22 -15.58 6.81
CA PRO A 75 -8.66 -16.92 6.89
C PRO A 75 -7.81 -17.22 5.65
N ARG A 76 -6.64 -17.82 5.87
CA ARG A 76 -5.80 -18.36 4.81
C ARG A 76 -6.60 -19.29 3.91
N ALA A 77 -6.36 -19.20 2.61
CA ALA A 77 -7.00 -20.05 1.63
C ALA A 77 -6.21 -21.36 1.49
N GLN A 78 -6.91 -22.45 1.19
CA GLN A 78 -6.26 -23.65 0.68
C GLN A 78 -6.15 -23.52 -0.85
N VAL A 79 -4.94 -23.65 -1.37
CA VAL A 79 -4.67 -23.53 -2.81
C VAL A 79 -4.52 -24.92 -3.40
N ASP A 80 -5.24 -25.19 -4.48
CA ASP A 80 -5.16 -26.45 -5.21
C ASP A 80 -3.86 -26.55 -6.02
N GLU A 81 -3.49 -27.78 -6.39
CA GLU A 81 -2.39 -28.04 -7.32
C GLU A 81 -2.60 -27.33 -8.67
N GLY A 82 -1.51 -26.97 -9.34
CA GLY A 82 -1.53 -26.25 -10.60
C GLY A 82 -1.88 -24.76 -10.48
N LEU A 83 -2.02 -24.24 -9.26
CA LEU A 83 -2.40 -22.84 -9.00
C LEU A 83 -1.34 -22.09 -8.18
N CYS A 84 -0.99 -20.90 -8.66
CA CYS A 84 -0.35 -19.84 -7.89
C CYS A 84 -1.41 -18.86 -7.37
N MET A 85 -1.04 -17.94 -6.47
CA MET A 85 -1.93 -16.85 -6.08
C MET A 85 -1.38 -15.48 -6.46
N VAL A 86 -2.30 -14.57 -6.76
CA VAL A 86 -2.06 -13.15 -6.95
C VAL A 86 -2.95 -12.34 -6.01
N PHE A 87 -2.54 -11.11 -5.71
CA PHE A 87 -3.32 -10.19 -4.89
C PHE A 87 -4.01 -9.12 -5.74
N ILE A 88 -5.32 -8.96 -5.57
CA ILE A 88 -6.10 -7.89 -6.20
C ILE A 88 -6.24 -6.74 -5.20
N GLU A 89 -5.33 -5.76 -5.28
CA GLU A 89 -5.25 -4.62 -4.36
C GLU A 89 -6.59 -3.87 -4.20
N GLN A 90 -7.30 -3.63 -5.31
CA GLN A 90 -8.54 -2.83 -5.31
C GLN A 90 -9.67 -3.50 -4.52
N LYS A 91 -9.64 -4.83 -4.42
CA LYS A 91 -10.65 -5.64 -3.73
C LYS A 91 -10.16 -6.21 -2.40
N ASN A 92 -8.86 -6.12 -2.13
CA ASN A 92 -8.20 -6.76 -0.99
C ASN A 92 -8.55 -8.26 -0.90
N ILE A 93 -8.44 -8.97 -2.02
CA ILE A 93 -8.72 -10.41 -2.13
C ILE A 93 -7.56 -11.15 -2.80
N LEU A 94 -7.41 -12.42 -2.43
CA LEU A 94 -6.56 -13.37 -3.12
C LEU A 94 -7.30 -13.90 -4.35
N HIS A 95 -6.56 -14.11 -5.44
CA HIS A 95 -7.06 -14.73 -6.66
C HIS A 95 -6.08 -15.79 -7.12
N TYR A 96 -6.56 -16.76 -7.90
CA TYR A 96 -5.76 -17.89 -8.37
C TYR A 96 -5.27 -17.66 -9.79
N TYR A 97 -4.03 -18.04 -10.05
CA TYR A 97 -3.41 -18.04 -11.37
C TYR A 97 -3.06 -19.48 -11.77
N ARG A 98 -3.51 -19.94 -12.94
CA ARG A 98 -3.14 -21.27 -13.44
C ARG A 98 -1.73 -21.25 -14.02
N CYS A 99 -0.79 -21.93 -13.37
CA CYS A 99 0.60 -22.01 -13.80
C CYS A 99 0.88 -23.11 -14.83
N SER A 100 -0.11 -23.52 -15.62
CA SER A 100 0.03 -24.57 -16.64
C SER A 100 0.99 -24.20 -17.79
N LYS A 101 1.42 -22.94 -17.86
CA LYS A 101 2.39 -22.42 -18.83
C LYS A 101 3.82 -22.38 -18.28
N PHE A 102 4.01 -22.71 -17.00
CA PHE A 102 5.33 -22.74 -16.41
C PHE A 102 6.09 -23.93 -16.94
N GLU A 103 7.37 -23.75 -17.26
CA GLU A 103 8.27 -24.86 -17.60
C GLU A 103 8.53 -25.72 -16.36
N GLU A 104 8.69 -25.08 -15.19
CA GLU A 104 8.91 -25.73 -13.90
C GLU A 104 8.42 -24.89 -12.71
N GLY A 105 8.38 -25.49 -11.51
CA GLY A 105 8.07 -24.78 -10.26
C GLY A 105 6.58 -24.51 -9.98
N CYS A 106 5.68 -24.93 -10.87
CA CYS A 106 4.23 -24.90 -10.61
C CYS A 106 3.86 -25.91 -9.50
N PRO A 107 3.06 -25.53 -8.48
CA PRO A 107 2.73 -26.41 -7.37
C PRO A 107 2.06 -27.71 -7.82
N ASN A 108 2.58 -28.85 -7.37
CA ASN A 108 2.03 -30.19 -7.67
C ASN A 108 1.28 -30.82 -6.49
N THR A 109 1.16 -30.10 -5.38
CA THR A 109 0.42 -30.50 -4.19
C THR A 109 -0.38 -29.32 -3.67
N ARG A 110 -1.47 -29.59 -2.95
CA ARG A 110 -2.18 -28.54 -2.20
C ARG A 110 -1.28 -27.90 -1.15
N TYR A 111 -1.46 -26.61 -0.93
CA TYR A 111 -0.72 -25.84 0.07
C TYR A 111 -1.60 -24.74 0.69
N ASP A 112 -1.20 -24.25 1.85
CA ASP A 112 -1.86 -23.11 2.48
C ASP A 112 -1.36 -21.81 1.86
N SER A 113 -2.24 -20.81 1.76
CA SER A 113 -1.95 -19.55 1.08
C SER A 113 -0.73 -18.79 1.65
N ASP A 114 -0.46 -18.96 2.95
CA ASP A 114 0.69 -18.40 3.64
C ASP A 114 2.00 -19.18 3.43
N GLU A 115 1.95 -20.31 2.74
CA GLU A 115 3.10 -21.15 2.41
C GLU A 115 3.64 -20.95 0.99
N MET A 116 3.31 -19.83 0.36
CA MET A 116 3.75 -19.50 -1.00
C MET A 116 5.29 -19.49 -1.15
N TYR A 117 6.03 -19.22 -0.08
CA TYR A 117 7.50 -19.29 -0.06
C TYR A 117 8.05 -20.65 -0.53
N LYS A 118 7.26 -21.72 -0.45
CA LYS A 118 7.63 -23.05 -0.97
C LYS A 118 7.67 -23.12 -2.50
N PHE A 119 7.08 -22.15 -3.19
CA PHE A 119 6.94 -22.12 -4.65
C PHE A 119 7.43 -20.79 -5.24
N PRO A 120 8.75 -20.56 -5.32
CA PRO A 120 9.31 -19.29 -5.82
C PRO A 120 8.83 -18.88 -7.21
N ALA A 121 8.62 -19.83 -8.11
CA ALA A 121 8.08 -19.59 -9.45
C ALA A 121 6.72 -18.85 -9.43
N CYS A 122 5.93 -18.98 -8.35
CA CYS A 122 4.64 -18.29 -8.19
C CYS A 122 4.74 -16.81 -7.78
N PHE A 123 5.94 -16.27 -7.55
CA PHE A 123 6.15 -14.84 -7.29
C PHE A 123 7.36 -14.26 -8.02
N GLU A 124 8.14 -15.06 -8.74
CA GLU A 124 9.19 -14.56 -9.62
C GLU A 124 8.59 -14.06 -10.94
N ILE A 125 8.51 -12.73 -11.08
CA ILE A 125 7.88 -12.03 -12.20
C ILE A 125 8.87 -11.13 -12.93
N GLU A 126 8.60 -10.86 -14.21
CA GLU A 126 9.20 -9.77 -14.98
C GLU A 126 8.19 -8.60 -15.03
N PRO A 127 8.33 -7.55 -14.19
CA PRO A 127 7.35 -6.47 -14.10
C PRO A 127 7.10 -5.71 -15.39
N THR A 128 8.10 -5.67 -16.28
CA THR A 128 8.05 -4.94 -17.56
C THR A 128 7.13 -5.64 -18.55
N GLU A 129 7.31 -6.95 -18.69
CA GLU A 129 6.54 -7.82 -19.59
C GLU A 129 5.26 -8.37 -18.94
N ARG A 130 5.11 -8.17 -17.62
CA ARG A 130 3.96 -8.61 -16.82
C ARG A 130 3.69 -10.10 -16.96
N CYS A 131 4.75 -10.88 -16.80
CA CYS A 131 4.72 -12.34 -16.88
C CYS A 131 5.55 -12.96 -15.75
N TYR A 132 5.36 -14.26 -15.52
CA TYR A 132 6.19 -15.03 -14.60
C TYR A 132 7.46 -15.48 -15.29
N LEU A 133 8.60 -15.39 -14.62
CA LEU A 133 9.90 -15.83 -15.17
C LEU A 133 9.92 -17.32 -15.52
N ALA A 134 9.07 -18.12 -14.87
CA ALA A 134 8.92 -19.55 -15.14
C ALA A 134 8.14 -19.86 -16.43
N GLU A 135 7.50 -18.87 -17.09
CA GLU A 135 6.81 -19.09 -18.35
C GLU A 135 7.76 -19.05 -19.54
N ALA A 136 7.68 -20.05 -20.43
CA ALA A 136 8.52 -20.15 -21.64
C ALA A 136 8.51 -18.89 -22.53
N GLN A 137 7.40 -18.15 -22.53
CA GLN A 137 7.20 -16.94 -23.33
C GLN A 137 7.67 -15.68 -22.62
N CYS A 138 7.97 -15.75 -21.32
CA CYS A 138 8.49 -14.65 -20.53
C CYS A 138 10.00 -14.57 -20.73
N GLN A 139 10.42 -14.02 -21.86
CA GLN A 139 11.83 -13.75 -22.09
C GLN A 139 12.21 -12.45 -21.39
N PRO A 140 13.12 -12.48 -20.41
CA PRO A 140 13.74 -11.24 -19.97
C PRO A 140 14.38 -10.58 -21.20
N THR A 141 14.27 -9.26 -21.32
CA THR A 141 14.86 -8.48 -22.42
C THR A 141 16.39 -8.48 -22.34
N THR A 142 17.05 -9.63 -22.38
CA THR A 142 18.51 -9.78 -22.40
C THR A 142 19.06 -10.00 -23.81
N ARG A 143 18.21 -10.07 -24.85
CA ARG A 143 18.65 -10.28 -26.24
C ARG A 143 19.36 -9.09 -26.93
N GLN A 144 19.75 -8.04 -26.21
CA GLN A 144 20.57 -6.95 -26.79
C GLN A 144 21.85 -6.60 -26.04
N VAL A 145 22.15 -7.22 -24.88
CA VAL A 145 23.31 -6.79 -24.06
C VAL A 145 24.59 -7.55 -24.40
N THR A 146 24.53 -8.73 -25.02
CA THR A 146 25.73 -9.49 -25.40
C THR A 146 26.53 -8.82 -26.54
N GLY A 147 25.98 -7.81 -27.22
CA GLY A 147 26.70 -7.02 -28.23
C GLY A 147 27.33 -5.71 -27.72
N LEU A 148 27.07 -5.31 -26.47
CA LEU A 148 27.49 -3.99 -25.93
C LEU A 148 28.48 -4.09 -24.75
N LEU A 149 28.81 -5.30 -24.28
CA LEU A 149 29.74 -5.48 -23.16
C LEU A 149 31.22 -5.39 -23.59
N ASP A 150 31.55 -5.78 -24.82
CA ASP A 150 32.95 -5.74 -25.32
C ASP A 150 33.43 -4.32 -25.67
N THR A 151 32.52 -3.40 -25.99
CA THR A 151 32.89 -2.03 -26.37
C THR A 151 33.05 -1.10 -25.17
N THR A 152 32.35 -1.37 -24.06
CA THR A 152 32.31 -0.44 -22.91
C THR A 152 33.47 -0.59 -21.93
N LEU A 153 34.14 -1.75 -21.88
CA LEU A 153 35.31 -1.96 -21.03
C LEU A 153 36.53 -1.17 -21.50
N SER A 154 36.68 -0.98 -22.82
CA SER A 154 37.80 -0.21 -23.39
C SER A 154 37.70 1.30 -23.17
N THR A 155 36.50 1.81 -22.86
CA THR A 155 36.26 3.26 -22.73
C THR A 155 36.35 3.77 -21.29
N LEU A 156 36.26 2.88 -20.29
CA LEU A 156 36.29 3.24 -18.86
C LEU A 156 37.69 3.58 -18.31
N VAL A 157 38.75 3.29 -19.06
CA VAL A 157 40.13 3.54 -18.60
C VAL A 157 40.57 5.01 -18.80
N ASN A 158 39.87 5.81 -19.61
CA ASN A 158 40.47 7.05 -20.12
C ASN A 158 39.91 8.40 -19.63
N GLU A 159 38.90 8.48 -18.77
CA GLU A 159 38.34 9.80 -18.40
C GLU A 159 38.01 9.95 -16.90
N SER A 160 38.92 9.50 -16.03
CA SER A 160 38.89 9.76 -14.58
C SER A 160 39.29 11.21 -14.20
N SER A 161 39.10 12.20 -15.07
CA SER A 161 39.62 13.56 -14.85
C SER A 161 38.67 14.67 -15.29
N ARG A 162 37.47 14.77 -14.71
CA ARG A 162 36.88 16.11 -14.50
C ARG A 162 35.83 16.13 -13.38
N SER A 163 36.15 16.94 -12.38
CA SER A 163 35.40 17.16 -11.15
C SER A 163 34.27 18.17 -11.32
N THR A 164 33.22 17.95 -10.52
CA THR A 164 32.19 18.88 -9.99
C THR A 164 31.22 19.55 -10.96
N THR A 165 29.95 19.13 -10.91
CA THR A 165 28.80 20.02 -11.04
C THR A 165 27.78 19.74 -9.94
N ALA A 166 27.54 20.77 -9.11
CA ALA A 166 26.47 20.80 -8.13
C ALA A 166 25.12 20.84 -8.85
N TYR A 167 24.23 19.88 -8.57
CA TYR A 167 22.88 19.84 -9.13
C TYR A 167 21.91 20.54 -8.16
N THR A 168 21.64 21.81 -8.42
CA THR A 168 20.55 22.57 -7.78
C THR A 168 19.22 22.04 -8.27
N ASN A 169 18.47 21.34 -7.41
CA ASN A 169 17.08 20.97 -7.68
C ASN A 169 16.15 22.08 -7.17
N ASP A 170 16.06 23.18 -7.92
CA ASP A 170 14.96 24.14 -7.77
C ASP A 170 13.69 23.55 -8.40
N LYS A 171 12.93 22.80 -7.60
CA LYS A 171 11.55 22.49 -7.94
C LYS A 171 10.73 23.75 -7.68
N GLY A 172 10.40 24.47 -8.76
CA GLY A 172 9.46 25.60 -8.73
C GLY A 172 8.17 25.21 -8.03
N PHE A 173 7.96 25.75 -6.83
CA PHE A 173 6.72 25.62 -6.08
C PHE A 173 5.64 26.41 -6.81
N ASN A 174 4.72 25.73 -7.50
CA ASN A 174 3.52 26.36 -8.04
C ASN A 174 2.67 26.87 -6.85
N PRO A 175 2.48 28.19 -6.69
CA PRO A 175 1.87 28.77 -5.48
C PRO A 175 0.34 28.62 -5.44
N LEU A 176 -0.28 28.27 -6.58
CA LEU A 176 -1.73 28.12 -6.74
C LEU A 176 -2.39 27.15 -5.73
N PRO A 177 -1.90 25.90 -5.54
CA PRO A 177 -2.48 24.98 -4.56
C PRO A 177 -2.32 25.49 -3.11
N VAL A 178 -1.21 26.17 -2.79
CA VAL A 178 -0.95 26.68 -1.44
C VAL A 178 -1.92 27.82 -1.11
N ILE A 179 -2.14 28.74 -2.05
CA ILE A 179 -3.10 29.85 -1.90
C ILE A 179 -4.52 29.33 -1.69
N TYR A 180 -4.93 28.29 -2.43
CA TYR A 180 -6.26 27.69 -2.29
C TYR A 180 -6.47 27.09 -0.89
N VAL A 181 -5.46 26.37 -0.36
CA VAL A 181 -5.52 25.79 0.99
C VAL A 181 -5.62 26.88 2.07
N ILE A 182 -4.86 27.96 1.95
CA ILE A 182 -4.91 29.08 2.91
C ILE A 182 -6.29 29.76 2.91
N LEU A 183 -6.90 29.96 1.73
CA LEU A 183 -8.24 30.51 1.62
C LEU A 183 -9.29 29.62 2.28
N LEU A 184 -9.21 28.30 2.09
CA LEU A 184 -10.14 27.36 2.73
C LEU A 184 -10.02 27.38 4.26
N ILE A 185 -8.80 27.45 4.80
CA ILE A 185 -8.56 27.53 6.24
C ILE A 185 -9.08 28.87 6.80
N GLY A 186 -8.87 29.98 6.07
CA GLY A 186 -9.38 31.30 6.43
C GLY A 186 -10.90 31.33 6.51
N VAL A 187 -11.59 30.80 5.50
CA VAL A 187 -13.06 30.73 5.48
C VAL A 187 -13.60 29.84 6.61
N ALA A 188 -12.96 28.69 6.86
CA ALA A 188 -13.37 27.79 7.93
C ALA A 188 -13.22 28.43 9.32
N SER A 189 -12.10 29.10 9.58
CA SER A 189 -11.85 29.79 10.86
C SER A 189 -12.81 30.96 11.09
N ALA A 190 -13.08 31.77 10.06
CA ALA A 190 -14.07 32.85 10.11
C ALA A 190 -15.49 32.30 10.36
N PHE A 191 -15.85 31.20 9.72
CA PHE A 191 -17.15 30.55 9.92
C PHE A 191 -17.32 30.00 11.34
N VAL A 192 -16.27 29.35 11.88
CA VAL A 192 -16.26 28.86 13.27
C VAL A 192 -16.35 30.03 14.26
N PHE A 193 -15.59 31.10 14.04
CA PHE A 193 -15.62 32.29 14.88
C PHE A 193 -16.99 32.98 14.85
N TRP A 194 -17.60 33.10 13.66
CA TRP A 194 -18.94 33.65 13.48
C TRP A 194 -20.00 32.81 14.20
N MET A 195 -19.92 31.47 14.08
CA MET A 195 -20.80 30.54 14.79
C MET A 195 -20.62 30.63 16.31
N ASN A 196 -19.39 30.81 16.80
CA ASN A 196 -19.12 30.96 18.22
C ASN A 196 -19.66 32.29 18.77
N ARG A 197 -19.50 33.39 18.02
CA ARG A 197 -20.12 34.69 18.36
C ARG A 197 -21.65 34.62 18.34
N ARG A 198 -22.26 33.89 17.41
CA ARG A 198 -23.71 33.65 17.37
C ARG A 198 -24.21 32.89 18.60
N LYS A 199 -23.40 31.96 19.13
CA LYS A 199 -23.71 31.21 20.36
C LYS A 199 -23.66 32.12 21.60
N GLN A 200 -22.67 33.01 21.69
CA GLN A 200 -22.57 33.97 22.79
C GLN A 200 -23.74 34.97 22.82
N ARG A 201 -24.20 35.47 21.66
CA ARG A 201 -25.40 36.33 21.59
C ARG A 201 -26.70 35.67 22.07
N LYS A 202 -26.78 34.34 22.08
CA LYS A 202 -27.94 33.61 22.62
C LYS A 202 -27.89 33.44 24.14
N HIS A 203 -26.71 33.50 24.77
CA HIS A 203 -26.58 33.38 26.23
C HIS A 203 -26.82 34.71 26.96
N SER A 204 -26.63 35.86 26.31
CA SER A 204 -26.86 37.18 26.93
C SER A 204 -28.33 37.65 26.89
N GLY A 205 -29.25 36.86 26.32
CA GLY A 205 -30.67 37.22 26.19
C GLY A 205 -31.63 36.56 27.20
N PHE A 206 -31.12 35.83 28.19
CA PHE A 206 -31.94 35.08 29.15
C PHE A 206 -31.47 35.27 30.60
N GLN A 207 -31.52 36.51 31.08
CA GLN A 207 -31.66 36.81 32.51
C GLN A 207 -32.32 38.18 32.65
N GLY A 208 -33.63 38.16 32.89
CA GLY A 208 -34.45 39.37 33.05
C GLY A 208 -35.92 39.00 33.16
N GLY A 209 -36.29 38.30 34.22
CA GLY A 209 -37.70 38.06 34.51
C GLY A 209 -37.98 37.01 35.58
N LYS A 210 -38.33 37.52 36.76
CA LYS A 210 -39.13 36.93 37.86
C LYS A 210 -38.34 36.52 39.11
N MET A 211 -38.29 37.47 40.04
CA MET A 211 -38.24 37.21 41.47
C MET A 211 -39.68 37.26 41.99
N SER A 212 -40.17 36.15 42.49
CA SER A 212 -41.38 36.04 43.33
C SER A 212 -41.20 34.82 44.24
N PHE A 213 -41.81 34.90 45.42
CA PHE A 213 -41.73 34.07 46.65
C PHE A 213 -40.94 34.79 47.77
N LEU A 214 -41.44 35.02 48.99
CA LEU A 214 -42.63 34.54 49.71
C LEU A 214 -42.97 35.45 50.90
N LEU A 215 -44.26 35.44 51.28
CA LEU A 215 -44.80 35.47 52.65
C LEU A 215 -43.79 35.52 53.81
N GLN A 216 -43.83 36.60 54.59
CA GLN A 216 -44.32 36.61 55.98
C GLN A 216 -44.70 38.04 56.39
#